data_AF-A0AAJ8JSN8-F1
#
_entry.id   AF-A0AAJ8JSN8-F1
#
_cell.length_a   1.000
_cell.length_b   1.000
_cell.length_c   1.000
_cell.angle_alpha   90.00
_cell.angle_beta   90.00
_cell.angle_gamma   90.00
#
_symmetry.space_group_name_H-M   'P 1'
#
loop_
_entity.id
_entity.type
_entity.pdbx_description
1 polymer ?
#
loop_
_entity_poly.entity_id
_entity_poly.type
_entity_poly.pdbx_seq_one_letter_code
_entity_poly.pdbx_strand_id
1 'polypeptide(L)'
;MVEPVLLGLSERALNDFLPRLNIGDALEICETGVQSDLSNTAREAFIDILSGRKVLSSESYGPWSTRYSGHQFGAWAGQLGDGRAVSIIETENKNGRWEVQFKGAGRTLFPRMGDGLATLCGGIREFLGCEAVAALGIPTTRALALFTSPLLTLPVFRDDGLHPASLLVRLAPSFIRIGHFEALNPPESAGRGTRSFFMGGGSWLNDQSEKQTESGDQVGRSLEGLRELGIWMKDIVMSMQDMSWDEWVEEVIKRNVEMVAKWQVFGFMNGVINTDNATLLGITIDYGPYAFMDIYDDKHICNSSDIQGMYAYRNQPARIKFALSKFICSVSPLIGYDCLYGHIPKGYSEGKSKEEIKQWTKKGKEVLAQWESKFEVWEETVEMTAWYARFGLKTEQQYDSRDIKFDFLTLLQNHHLDFHQSFRFLCEFPPLAATQKDHDERKEYTKKFTNKLMQGCMAKLGSEDARQMLEGDFSKWLLVFAERAVLDSEREAWSRSSAASTWELSRKEAMFDNNPNFVLRPWILEETCAQIEGALISAYKEASSKDDLDWDKVKLGWKEARVKLHTILRMVNEPYKKWEGDVEKLCGIGNNVA
;
A
#
# COMPACT_ATOMS: atom_id res chain seq x y z
N MET A 1 -26.25 3.03 -22.40
CA MET A 1 -24.94 3.32 -21.79
C MET A 1 -24.95 2.77 -20.37
N VAL A 2 -23.83 2.28 -19.86
CA VAL A 2 -23.72 1.90 -18.45
C VAL A 2 -23.94 3.16 -17.60
N GLU A 3 -24.84 3.10 -16.62
CA GLU A 3 -25.08 4.21 -15.70
C GLU A 3 -24.22 4.03 -14.44
N PRO A 4 -23.01 4.62 -14.36
CA PRO A 4 -22.18 4.63 -13.17
C PRO A 4 -22.90 5.26 -12.00
N VAL A 5 -22.79 4.58 -10.87
CA VAL A 5 -23.25 5.02 -9.57
C VAL A 5 -22.00 5.37 -8.75
N LEU A 6 -21.83 6.65 -8.42
CA LEU A 6 -20.79 7.08 -7.48
C LEU A 6 -21.12 6.53 -6.09
N LEU A 7 -20.23 5.72 -5.53
CA LEU A 7 -20.37 5.14 -4.19
C LEU A 7 -19.50 5.85 -3.16
N GLY A 8 -18.25 6.16 -3.51
CA GLY A 8 -17.29 6.76 -2.58
C GLY A 8 -16.43 7.82 -3.23
N LEU A 9 -16.08 8.83 -2.44
CA LEU A 9 -15.18 9.92 -2.79
C LEU A 9 -14.28 10.23 -1.60
N SER A 10 -12.96 10.18 -1.77
CA SER A 10 -12.01 10.60 -0.73
C SER A 10 -11.79 12.10 -0.81
N GLU A 11 -12.35 12.82 0.17
CA GLU A 11 -12.11 14.26 0.35
C GLU A 11 -10.62 14.55 0.56
N ARG A 12 -9.91 13.70 1.30
CA ARG A 12 -8.47 13.85 1.52
C ARG A 12 -7.68 13.73 0.23
N ALA A 13 -7.95 12.71 -0.60
CA ALA A 13 -7.29 12.57 -1.89
C ALA A 13 -7.64 13.73 -2.84
N LEU A 14 -8.90 14.19 -2.83
CA LEU A 14 -9.32 15.36 -3.58
C LEU A 14 -8.52 16.61 -3.17
N ASN A 15 -8.42 16.89 -1.87
CA ASN A 15 -7.72 18.06 -1.33
C ASN A 15 -6.20 17.99 -1.54
N ASP A 16 -5.60 16.80 -1.42
CA ASP A 16 -4.16 16.62 -1.58
C ASP A 16 -3.72 16.74 -3.05
N PHE A 17 -4.54 16.28 -4.00
CA PHE A 17 -4.11 16.08 -5.39
C PHE A 17 -4.86 16.92 -6.40
N LEU A 18 -6.16 17.13 -6.20
CA LEU A 18 -7.04 17.85 -7.12
C LEU A 18 -7.83 18.97 -6.40
N PRO A 19 -7.19 19.85 -5.60
CA PRO A 19 -7.90 20.80 -4.72
C PRO A 19 -8.72 21.86 -5.47
N ARG A 20 -8.55 21.96 -6.79
CA ARG A 20 -9.28 22.91 -7.66
C ARG A 20 -10.38 22.22 -8.47
N LEU A 21 -10.54 20.91 -8.35
CA LEU A 21 -11.57 20.18 -9.08
C LEU A 21 -12.94 20.49 -8.46
N ASN A 22 -13.80 21.16 -9.22
CA ASN A 22 -15.18 21.38 -8.82
C ASN A 22 -15.99 20.09 -8.99
N ILE A 23 -16.40 19.51 -7.86
CA ILE A 23 -17.15 18.24 -7.81
C ILE A 23 -18.67 18.44 -7.65
N GLY A 24 -19.14 19.69 -7.59
CA GLY A 24 -20.53 19.98 -7.23
C GLY A 24 -20.88 19.46 -5.84
N ASP A 25 -22.00 18.76 -5.73
CA ASP A 25 -22.50 18.11 -4.50
C ASP A 25 -22.11 16.62 -4.39
N ALA A 26 -21.13 16.15 -5.17
CA ALA A 26 -20.73 14.74 -5.18
C ALA A 26 -20.27 14.21 -3.81
N LEU A 27 -19.60 15.05 -3.01
CA LEU A 27 -19.18 14.67 -1.65
C LEU A 27 -20.39 14.51 -0.72
N GLU A 28 -21.34 15.46 -0.76
CA GLU A 28 -22.59 15.40 0.00
C GLU A 28 -23.41 14.14 -0.34
N ILE A 29 -23.39 13.72 -1.61
CA ILE A 29 -24.05 12.48 -2.05
C ILE A 29 -23.42 11.25 -1.40
N CYS A 30 -22.09 11.17 -1.33
CA CYS A 30 -21.40 10.07 -0.67
C CYS A 30 -21.64 10.07 0.85
N GLU A 31 -21.73 11.25 1.46
CA GLU A 31 -21.95 11.43 2.91
C GLU A 31 -23.37 11.08 3.34
N THR A 32 -24.37 11.65 2.67
CA THR A 32 -25.79 11.51 3.04
C THR A 32 -26.45 10.29 2.39
N GLY A 33 -25.83 9.77 1.33
CA GLY A 33 -26.36 8.76 0.43
C GLY A 33 -27.44 9.27 -0.53
N VAL A 34 -27.90 10.51 -0.37
CA VAL A 34 -29.03 11.08 -1.12
C VAL A 34 -28.51 11.91 -2.28
N GLN A 35 -29.00 11.61 -3.48
CA GLN A 35 -28.73 12.40 -4.67
C GLN A 35 -29.92 13.31 -4.96
N SER A 36 -29.66 14.62 -5.09
CA SER A 36 -30.68 15.59 -5.49
C SER A 36 -31.16 15.33 -6.91
N ASP A 37 -32.48 15.44 -7.12
CA ASP A 37 -33.09 15.39 -8.45
C ASP A 37 -32.79 16.66 -9.28
N LEU A 38 -32.29 17.72 -8.64
CA LEU A 38 -31.84 18.92 -9.34
C LEU A 38 -30.53 18.63 -10.08
N SER A 39 -30.47 19.07 -11.34
CA SER A 39 -29.24 18.98 -12.15
C SER A 39 -28.11 19.78 -11.50
N ASN A 40 -26.92 19.20 -11.50
CA ASN A 40 -25.70 19.84 -11.05
C ASN A 40 -24.63 19.54 -12.09
N THR A 41 -24.32 20.54 -12.91
CA THR A 41 -23.41 20.37 -14.06
C THR A 41 -22.00 19.98 -13.64
N ALA A 42 -21.54 20.44 -12.47
CA ALA A 42 -20.21 20.09 -11.96
C ALA A 42 -20.16 18.62 -11.54
N ARG A 43 -21.16 18.14 -10.78
CA ARG A 43 -21.30 16.71 -10.43
C ARG A 43 -21.43 15.84 -11.67
N GLU A 44 -22.27 16.22 -12.61
CA GLU A 44 -22.51 15.46 -13.85
C GLU A 44 -21.23 15.34 -14.69
N ALA A 45 -20.49 16.45 -14.85
CA ALA A 45 -19.19 16.44 -15.53
C ALA A 45 -18.16 15.59 -14.79
N PHE A 46 -18.11 15.68 -13.45
CA PHE A 46 -17.24 14.88 -12.61
C PHE A 46 -17.50 13.38 -12.80
N ILE A 47 -18.77 12.96 -12.69
CA ILE A 47 -19.16 11.56 -12.89
C ILE A 47 -18.86 11.12 -14.32
N ASP A 48 -19.20 11.91 -15.33
CA ASP A 48 -18.99 11.52 -16.73
C ASP A 48 -17.50 11.30 -17.06
N ILE A 49 -16.62 12.17 -16.57
CA ILE A 49 -15.18 12.03 -16.79
C ILE A 49 -14.63 10.86 -15.99
N LEU A 50 -14.87 10.82 -14.67
CA LEU A 50 -14.27 9.84 -13.76
C LEU A 50 -14.88 8.43 -13.82
N SER A 51 -15.96 8.27 -14.59
CA SER A 51 -16.53 6.96 -14.93
C SER A 51 -16.11 6.44 -16.31
N GLY A 52 -15.36 7.23 -17.08
CA GLY A 52 -14.99 6.90 -18.46
C GLY A 52 -16.12 7.05 -19.49
N ARG A 53 -17.29 7.59 -19.12
CA ARG A 53 -18.35 7.92 -20.10
C ARG A 53 -17.88 8.99 -21.09
N LYS A 54 -17.11 9.97 -20.60
CA LYS A 54 -16.48 11.03 -21.39
C LYS A 54 -14.98 10.94 -21.18
N VAL A 55 -14.25 10.92 -22.28
CA VAL A 55 -12.80 10.80 -22.28
C VAL A 55 -12.23 11.92 -23.13
N LEU A 56 -11.18 12.56 -22.64
CA LEU A 56 -10.40 13.48 -23.45
C LEU A 56 -9.63 12.67 -24.50
N SER A 57 -9.95 12.87 -25.78
CA SER A 57 -9.23 12.27 -26.89
C SER A 57 -9.07 13.30 -28.01
N SER A 58 -7.86 13.34 -28.56
CA SER A 58 -7.47 14.17 -29.71
C SER A 58 -6.47 13.38 -30.55
N GLU A 59 -6.05 13.92 -31.70
CA GLU A 59 -5.01 13.29 -32.52
C GLU A 59 -3.67 13.13 -31.77
N SER A 60 -3.39 14.00 -30.79
CA SER A 60 -2.13 14.00 -30.02
C SER A 60 -2.27 13.40 -28.62
N TYR A 61 -3.46 12.97 -28.22
CA TYR A 61 -3.71 12.54 -26.84
C TYR A 61 -4.86 11.53 -26.76
N GLY A 62 -4.64 10.48 -25.97
CA GLY A 62 -5.70 9.59 -25.54
C GLY A 62 -5.27 8.78 -24.31
N PRO A 63 -6.21 8.12 -23.63
CA PRO A 63 -5.88 7.22 -22.52
C PRO A 63 -4.88 6.14 -22.94
N TRP A 64 -4.02 5.73 -22.01
CA TRP A 64 -3.00 4.72 -22.26
C TRP A 64 -3.07 3.59 -21.23
N SER A 65 -2.50 2.45 -21.64
CA SER A 65 -2.21 1.33 -20.76
C SER A 65 -0.76 0.96 -20.97
N THR A 66 -0.05 0.67 -19.88
CA THR A 66 1.39 0.41 -19.93
C THR A 66 1.67 -1.09 -20.06
N ARG A 67 2.78 -1.39 -20.74
CA ARG A 67 3.35 -2.74 -20.83
C ARG A 67 4.46 -2.88 -19.81
N TYR A 68 4.44 -3.95 -19.05
CA TYR A 68 5.52 -4.35 -18.15
C TYR A 68 5.62 -5.87 -18.06
N SER A 69 6.64 -6.37 -17.39
CA SER A 69 6.87 -7.79 -17.10
C SER A 69 7.07 -7.96 -15.60
N GLY A 70 7.44 -9.16 -15.12
CA GLY A 70 7.84 -9.31 -13.73
C GLY A 70 8.17 -10.73 -13.30
N HIS A 71 8.73 -10.84 -12.09
CA HIS A 71 8.84 -12.08 -11.36
C HIS A 71 7.62 -12.23 -10.43
N GLN A 72 6.79 -13.23 -10.70
CA GLN A 72 5.65 -13.59 -9.86
C GLN A 72 6.03 -14.78 -8.99
N PHE A 73 5.89 -14.65 -7.66
CA PHE A 73 6.33 -15.68 -6.71
C PHE A 73 7.79 -16.15 -6.97
N GLY A 74 8.69 -15.21 -7.27
CA GLY A 74 10.10 -15.46 -7.55
C GLY A 74 10.42 -16.03 -8.94
N ALA A 75 9.41 -16.45 -9.73
CA ALA A 75 9.59 -16.99 -11.06
C ALA A 75 9.30 -15.94 -12.14
N TRP A 76 10.07 -15.94 -13.23
CA TRP A 76 9.85 -15.03 -14.36
C TRP A 76 8.50 -15.32 -15.05
N ALA A 77 7.61 -14.34 -15.08
CA ALA A 77 6.25 -14.49 -15.60
C ALA A 77 6.10 -14.06 -17.07
N GLY A 78 7.15 -13.51 -17.69
CA GLY A 78 7.08 -12.95 -19.05
C GLY A 78 6.28 -11.64 -19.10
N GLN A 79 5.68 -11.36 -20.25
CA GLN A 79 4.90 -10.14 -20.47
C GLN A 79 3.63 -10.11 -19.61
N LEU A 80 3.45 -9.00 -18.92
CA LEU A 80 2.26 -8.57 -18.19
C LEU A 80 1.76 -7.24 -18.81
N GLY A 81 1.42 -6.26 -17.99
CA GLY A 81 0.88 -4.97 -18.41
C GLY A 81 -0.42 -4.63 -17.69
N ASP A 82 -0.90 -3.42 -17.93
CA ASP A 82 -2.14 -2.91 -17.37
C ASP A 82 -3.35 -3.63 -17.99
N GLY A 83 -3.64 -4.85 -17.55
CA GLY A 83 -4.69 -5.69 -18.15
C GLY A 83 -6.12 -5.29 -17.80
N ARG A 84 -6.29 -4.47 -16.77
CA ARG A 84 -7.57 -3.92 -16.29
C ARG A 84 -7.41 -2.50 -15.75
N ALA A 85 -6.35 -1.82 -16.16
CA ALA A 85 -6.07 -0.45 -15.75
C ALA A 85 -5.83 0.42 -16.97
N VAL A 86 -6.27 1.67 -16.92
CA VAL A 86 -6.11 2.63 -18.01
C VAL A 86 -5.87 4.00 -17.40
N SER A 87 -4.74 4.62 -17.74
CA SER A 87 -4.43 5.99 -17.36
C SER A 87 -5.14 6.94 -18.32
N ILE A 88 -5.83 7.94 -17.76
CA ILE A 88 -6.76 8.78 -18.53
C ILE A 88 -6.29 10.22 -18.66
N ILE A 89 -5.49 10.71 -17.70
CA ILE A 89 -4.96 12.07 -17.64
C ILE A 89 -3.79 12.18 -16.68
N GLU A 90 -2.85 13.03 -17.06
CA GLU A 90 -1.82 13.57 -16.19
C GLU A 90 -2.14 15.04 -15.90
N THR A 91 -1.96 15.42 -14.65
CA THR A 91 -2.15 16.80 -14.19
C THR A 91 -1.04 17.17 -13.22
N GLU A 92 -0.81 18.46 -13.04
CA GLU A 92 0.15 18.97 -12.08
C GLU A 92 -0.53 19.80 -11.01
N ASN A 93 0.04 19.79 -9.81
CA ASN A 93 -0.31 20.72 -8.75
C ASN A 93 0.97 21.21 -8.05
N LYS A 94 0.83 21.95 -6.95
CA LYS A 94 1.97 22.46 -6.16
C LYS A 94 2.91 21.36 -5.62
N ASN A 95 2.44 20.11 -5.54
CA ASN A 95 3.16 18.95 -5.06
C ASN A 95 3.73 18.09 -6.22
N GLY A 96 3.64 18.55 -7.47
CA GLY A 96 4.23 17.89 -8.65
C GLY A 96 3.22 17.26 -9.60
N ARG A 97 3.72 16.36 -10.47
CA ARG A 97 2.94 15.58 -11.44
C ARG A 97 2.11 14.50 -10.75
N TRP A 98 0.90 14.29 -11.26
CA TRP A 98 -0.04 13.26 -10.84
C TRP A 98 -0.67 12.60 -12.06
N GLU A 99 -0.72 11.28 -12.03
CA GLU A 99 -1.39 10.45 -13.01
C GLU A 99 -2.70 9.93 -12.43
N VAL A 100 -3.78 10.07 -13.20
CA VAL A 100 -5.10 9.54 -12.87
C VAL A 100 -5.31 8.27 -13.66
N GLN A 101 -5.52 7.16 -12.94
CA GLN A 101 -5.67 5.84 -13.54
C GLN A 101 -6.96 5.17 -13.08
N PHE A 102 -7.73 4.67 -14.03
CA PHE A 102 -8.87 3.82 -13.74
C PHE A 102 -8.45 2.37 -13.61
N LYS A 103 -9.05 1.65 -12.66
CA LYS A 103 -8.93 0.20 -12.53
C LYS A 103 -10.33 -0.42 -12.57
N GLY A 104 -10.51 -1.43 -13.42
CA GLY A 104 -11.81 -2.03 -13.72
C GLY A 104 -12.58 -1.40 -14.88
N ALA A 105 -11.92 -0.55 -15.68
CA ALA A 105 -12.54 0.16 -16.82
C ALA A 105 -12.86 -0.71 -18.04
N GLY A 106 -12.42 -1.98 -18.06
CA GLY A 106 -12.56 -2.87 -19.19
C GLY A 106 -11.22 -3.38 -19.70
N ARG A 107 -11.28 -4.15 -20.80
CA ARG A 107 -10.10 -4.79 -21.40
C ARG A 107 -9.18 -3.77 -22.05
N THR A 108 -7.88 -4.02 -21.95
CA THR A 108 -6.83 -3.32 -22.67
C THR A 108 -6.18 -4.25 -23.71
N LEU A 109 -4.96 -3.93 -24.17
CA LEU A 109 -4.12 -4.85 -24.94
C LEU A 109 -3.41 -5.89 -24.06
N PHE A 110 -3.47 -5.75 -22.73
CA PHE A 110 -2.74 -6.58 -21.77
C PHE A 110 -3.60 -7.45 -20.81
N PRO A 111 -4.89 -7.78 -21.08
CA PRO A 111 -5.74 -8.48 -20.11
C PRO A 111 -5.33 -9.94 -19.88
N ARG A 112 -4.45 -10.50 -20.73
CA ARG A 112 -4.21 -11.94 -20.85
C ARG A 112 -5.55 -12.66 -21.06
N MET A 113 -5.94 -13.53 -20.15
CA MET A 113 -7.24 -14.23 -20.16
C MET A 113 -8.33 -13.53 -19.34
N GLY A 114 -8.03 -12.37 -18.75
CA GLY A 114 -8.95 -11.62 -17.90
C GLY A 114 -10.06 -10.88 -18.66
N ASP A 115 -11.11 -10.52 -17.94
CA ASP A 115 -12.23 -9.74 -18.46
C ASP A 115 -11.97 -8.22 -18.49
N GLY A 116 -10.90 -7.74 -17.84
CA GLY A 116 -10.60 -6.31 -17.71
C GLY A 116 -11.43 -5.60 -16.63
N LEU A 117 -12.26 -6.32 -15.88
CA LEU A 117 -13.17 -5.78 -14.87
C LEU A 117 -12.67 -6.05 -13.45
N ALA A 118 -13.22 -5.30 -12.49
CA ALA A 118 -13.00 -5.49 -11.06
C ALA A 118 -14.34 -5.78 -10.37
N THR A 119 -14.34 -6.67 -9.36
CA THR A 119 -15.51 -6.87 -8.50
C THR A 119 -15.68 -5.67 -7.56
N LEU A 120 -16.89 -5.45 -7.05
CA LEU A 120 -17.13 -4.35 -6.14
C LEU A 120 -16.33 -4.48 -4.84
N CYS A 121 -16.34 -5.65 -4.20
CA CYS A 121 -15.50 -5.83 -3.01
C CYS A 121 -14.00 -5.59 -3.30
N GLY A 122 -13.49 -5.99 -4.47
CA GLY A 122 -12.11 -5.66 -4.87
C GLY A 122 -11.85 -4.16 -4.93
N GLY A 123 -12.80 -3.40 -5.49
CA GLY A 123 -12.74 -1.93 -5.53
C GLY A 123 -12.85 -1.27 -4.16
N ILE A 124 -13.74 -1.76 -3.28
CA ILE A 124 -13.89 -1.27 -1.90
C ILE A 124 -12.60 -1.51 -1.10
N ARG A 125 -12.02 -2.72 -1.19
CA ARG A 125 -10.78 -3.08 -0.51
C ARG A 125 -9.64 -2.15 -0.90
N GLU A 126 -9.46 -1.88 -2.18
CA GLU A 126 -8.40 -0.97 -2.64
C GLU A 126 -8.71 0.49 -2.32
N PHE A 127 -9.96 0.93 -2.45
CA PHE A 127 -10.38 2.29 -2.10
C PHE A 127 -10.08 2.64 -0.63
N LEU A 128 -10.51 1.78 0.30
CA LEU A 128 -10.25 1.96 1.72
C LEU A 128 -8.78 1.68 2.09
N GLY A 129 -8.15 0.70 1.44
CA GLY A 129 -6.76 0.31 1.72
C GLY A 129 -5.75 1.40 1.40
N CYS A 130 -5.89 2.06 0.25
CA CYS A 130 -5.07 3.21 -0.14
C CYS A 130 -5.11 4.31 0.93
N GLU A 131 -6.31 4.70 1.35
CA GLU A 131 -6.48 5.80 2.29
C GLU A 131 -6.06 5.41 3.72
N ALA A 132 -6.21 4.14 4.11
CA ALA A 132 -5.74 3.62 5.41
C ALA A 132 -4.22 3.67 5.52
N VAL A 133 -3.52 3.17 4.49
CA VAL A 133 -2.06 3.21 4.44
C VAL A 133 -1.56 4.65 4.40
N ALA A 134 -2.21 5.53 3.63
CA ALA A 134 -1.89 6.95 3.59
C ALA A 134 -2.08 7.65 4.94
N ALA A 135 -3.16 7.33 5.66
CA ALA A 135 -3.46 7.92 6.96
C ALA A 135 -2.47 7.54 8.06
N LEU A 136 -1.79 6.40 7.92
CA LEU A 136 -0.68 5.96 8.78
C LEU A 136 0.68 6.57 8.38
N GLY A 137 0.72 7.45 7.38
CA GLY A 137 1.96 8.08 6.91
C GLY A 137 2.88 7.14 6.12
N ILE A 138 2.33 6.03 5.61
CA ILE A 138 3.03 5.10 4.72
C ILE A 138 2.87 5.59 3.28
N PRO A 139 3.96 5.75 2.50
CA PRO A 139 3.85 6.14 1.11
C PRO A 139 3.00 5.14 0.29
N THR A 140 2.03 5.66 -0.48
CA THR A 140 1.07 4.84 -1.21
C THR A 140 0.42 5.57 -2.39
N THR A 141 -0.05 4.79 -3.36
CA THR A 141 -1.13 5.22 -4.27
C THR A 141 -2.38 5.64 -3.49
N ARG A 142 -3.16 6.53 -4.08
CA ARG A 142 -4.32 7.16 -3.44
C ARG A 142 -5.59 6.84 -4.19
N ALA A 143 -6.72 6.81 -3.50
CA ALA A 143 -8.00 6.45 -4.10
C ALA A 143 -8.95 7.66 -4.10
N LEU A 144 -9.25 8.18 -5.29
CA LEU A 144 -10.09 9.38 -5.44
C LEU A 144 -11.57 9.03 -5.34
N ALA A 145 -12.05 8.15 -6.23
CA ALA A 145 -13.46 7.84 -6.34
C ALA A 145 -13.68 6.35 -6.65
N LEU A 146 -14.78 5.81 -6.12
CA LEU A 146 -15.24 4.45 -6.39
C LEU A 146 -16.62 4.51 -7.02
N PHE A 147 -16.76 3.91 -8.19
CA PHE A 147 -18.01 3.74 -8.90
C PHE A 147 -18.41 2.28 -8.96
N THR A 148 -19.71 2.03 -9.04
CA THR A 148 -20.28 0.74 -9.45
C THR A 148 -21.21 0.94 -10.65
N SER A 149 -21.76 -0.15 -11.15
CA SER A 149 -22.78 -0.16 -12.21
C SER A 149 -23.91 -1.11 -11.81
N PRO A 150 -25.16 -0.83 -12.24
CA PRO A 150 -26.27 -1.75 -12.00
C PRO A 150 -25.92 -3.19 -12.42
N LEU A 151 -26.21 -4.16 -11.56
CA LEU A 151 -25.80 -5.56 -11.72
C LEU A 151 -26.23 -6.16 -13.07
N LEU A 152 -27.45 -5.82 -13.52
CA LEU A 152 -28.02 -6.29 -14.79
C LEU A 152 -27.36 -5.68 -16.04
N THR A 153 -26.55 -4.63 -15.85
CA THR A 153 -25.88 -3.89 -16.94
C THR A 153 -24.45 -4.37 -17.13
N LEU A 154 -23.70 -4.56 -16.05
CA LEU A 154 -22.31 -5.00 -16.10
C LEU A 154 -22.00 -6.00 -14.98
N PRO A 155 -22.40 -7.26 -15.13
CA PRO A 155 -22.05 -8.31 -14.19
C PRO A 155 -20.57 -8.71 -14.30
N VAL A 156 -19.96 -9.04 -13.16
CA VAL A 156 -18.61 -9.61 -13.09
C VAL A 156 -18.69 -11.04 -12.58
N PHE A 157 -18.14 -11.99 -13.33
CA PHE A 157 -18.14 -13.41 -12.98
C PHE A 157 -16.80 -13.80 -12.35
N ARG A 158 -16.86 -14.45 -11.19
CA ARG A 158 -15.72 -15.07 -10.51
C ARG A 158 -16.09 -16.50 -10.11
N ASP A 159 -15.13 -17.26 -9.59
CA ASP A 159 -15.33 -18.68 -9.25
C ASP A 159 -16.39 -18.88 -8.15
N ASP A 160 -16.59 -17.88 -7.30
CA ASP A 160 -17.58 -17.85 -6.22
C ASP A 160 -18.93 -17.26 -6.63
N GLY A 161 -19.07 -16.79 -7.88
CA GLY A 161 -20.35 -16.40 -8.47
C GLY A 161 -20.38 -15.03 -9.14
N LEU A 162 -21.58 -14.44 -9.13
CA LEU A 162 -21.89 -13.18 -9.78
C LEU A 162 -21.71 -12.00 -8.82
N HIS A 163 -20.93 -11.01 -9.23
CA HIS A 163 -20.60 -9.82 -8.44
C HIS A 163 -20.91 -8.53 -9.20
N PRO A 164 -21.24 -7.42 -8.50
CA PRO A 164 -21.31 -6.10 -9.12
C PRO A 164 -19.92 -5.66 -9.59
N ALA A 165 -19.85 -4.92 -10.70
CA ALA A 165 -18.61 -4.31 -11.15
C ALA A 165 -18.20 -3.12 -10.28
N SER A 166 -16.90 -2.86 -10.19
CA SER A 166 -16.36 -1.58 -9.77
C SER A 166 -15.47 -0.94 -10.81
N LEU A 167 -15.44 0.39 -10.75
CA LEU A 167 -14.42 1.22 -11.36
C LEU A 167 -13.80 2.08 -10.25
N LEU A 168 -12.51 1.87 -10.01
CA LEU A 168 -11.75 2.65 -9.05
C LEU A 168 -10.89 3.70 -9.76
N VAL A 169 -10.94 4.93 -9.28
CA VAL A 169 -10.06 6.02 -9.72
C VAL A 169 -8.88 6.14 -8.76
N ARG A 170 -7.69 5.78 -9.23
CA ARG A 170 -6.43 5.81 -8.49
C ARG A 170 -5.58 7.00 -8.91
N LEU A 171 -4.80 7.51 -7.97
CA LEU A 171 -3.87 8.61 -8.14
C LEU A 171 -2.47 8.22 -7.67
N ALA A 172 -1.45 8.59 -8.44
CA ALA A 172 -0.04 8.45 -8.05
C ALA A 172 0.83 9.45 -8.82
N PRO A 173 2.02 9.83 -8.32
CA PRO A 173 2.95 10.62 -9.12
C PRO A 173 3.44 9.87 -10.37
N SER A 174 3.50 8.53 -10.29
CA SER A 174 3.77 7.63 -11.38
C SER A 174 3.31 6.22 -11.02
N PHE A 175 2.81 5.46 -12.01
CA PHE A 175 2.50 4.03 -11.88
C PHE A 175 3.63 3.12 -12.40
N ILE A 176 4.81 3.67 -12.70
CA ILE A 176 5.98 2.90 -13.14
C ILE A 176 6.52 2.01 -12.01
N ARG A 177 6.85 0.78 -12.41
CA ARG A 177 7.19 -0.35 -11.54
C ARG A 177 8.52 -0.95 -11.96
N ILE A 178 9.16 -1.72 -11.08
CA ILE A 178 10.38 -2.46 -11.40
C ILE A 178 10.17 -3.35 -12.63
N GLY A 179 8.99 -3.97 -12.75
CA GLY A 179 8.59 -4.74 -13.92
C GLY A 179 8.68 -4.02 -15.28
N HIS A 180 8.62 -2.68 -15.31
CA HIS A 180 8.82 -1.90 -16.55
C HIS A 180 10.27 -1.94 -17.01
N PHE A 181 11.22 -1.85 -16.06
CA PHE A 181 12.64 -1.96 -16.34
C PHE A 181 13.02 -3.39 -16.74
N GLU A 182 12.43 -4.38 -16.08
CA GLU A 182 12.62 -5.79 -16.46
C GLU A 182 12.03 -6.11 -17.84
N ALA A 183 10.99 -5.40 -18.28
CA ALA A 183 10.47 -5.55 -19.64
C ALA A 183 11.45 -5.01 -20.70
N LEU A 184 12.25 -4.00 -20.37
CA LEU A 184 13.23 -3.38 -21.28
C LEU A 184 14.58 -4.10 -21.25
N ASN A 185 14.98 -4.62 -20.09
CA ASN A 185 16.18 -5.44 -19.94
C ASN A 185 15.92 -6.70 -19.10
N PRO A 186 15.30 -7.75 -19.68
CA PRO A 186 14.89 -8.95 -18.95
C PRO A 186 16.07 -9.77 -18.42
N PRO A 187 15.85 -10.61 -17.38
CA PRO A 187 16.89 -11.47 -16.81
C PRO A 187 17.36 -12.50 -17.83
N GLU A 188 18.62 -12.95 -17.71
CA GLU A 188 19.19 -13.98 -18.60
C GLU A 188 18.37 -15.27 -18.62
N SER A 189 17.77 -15.63 -17.48
CA SER A 189 16.92 -16.82 -17.30
C SER A 189 15.59 -16.81 -18.04
N ALA A 190 15.16 -15.67 -18.58
CA ALA A 190 13.95 -15.63 -19.41
C ALA A 190 14.14 -16.49 -20.68
N GLY A 191 13.39 -17.59 -20.82
CA GLY A 191 13.52 -18.51 -21.95
C GLY A 191 13.02 -17.93 -23.28
N ARG A 192 13.31 -18.60 -24.41
CA ARG A 192 12.92 -18.17 -25.77
C ARG A 192 11.40 -17.97 -25.93
N GLY A 193 10.57 -18.85 -25.34
CA GLY A 193 9.11 -18.85 -25.52
C GLY A 193 8.35 -17.74 -24.78
N THR A 194 8.84 -17.28 -23.63
CA THR A 194 8.24 -16.18 -22.85
C THR A 194 8.75 -14.79 -23.27
N ARG A 195 9.66 -14.75 -24.26
CA ARG A 195 10.20 -13.57 -24.95
C ARG A 195 9.69 -13.44 -26.41
N SER A 196 8.69 -14.22 -26.83
CA SER A 196 8.28 -14.30 -28.26
C SER A 196 6.87 -13.79 -28.57
N PHE A 197 5.97 -13.66 -27.58
CA PHE A 197 4.64 -13.09 -27.77
C PHE A 197 4.57 -11.69 -27.14
N PHE A 198 5.07 -10.70 -27.88
CA PHE A 198 5.06 -9.29 -27.50
C PHE A 198 3.95 -8.54 -28.25
N MET A 199 2.80 -8.34 -27.61
CA MET A 199 1.74 -7.45 -28.14
C MET A 199 1.87 -6.05 -27.54
N GLY A 200 1.74 -5.01 -28.38
CA GLY A 200 1.77 -3.60 -28.00
C GLY A 200 3.19 -2.99 -27.95
N GLY A 201 3.45 -2.01 -28.82
CA GLY A 201 4.68 -1.20 -28.79
C GLY A 201 5.62 -1.34 -30.01
N GLY A 202 5.10 -1.29 -31.24
CA GLY A 202 5.90 -1.41 -32.47
C GLY A 202 6.98 -0.32 -32.67
N SER A 203 6.91 0.80 -31.96
CA SER A 203 7.89 1.89 -32.07
C SER A 203 9.27 1.56 -31.46
N TRP A 204 9.34 0.58 -30.54
CA TRP A 204 10.58 0.19 -29.86
C TRP A 204 11.41 -0.85 -30.64
N LEU A 205 10.84 -1.42 -31.71
CA LEU A 205 11.52 -2.36 -32.62
C LEU A 205 12.51 -1.69 -33.58
N ASN A 206 12.66 -0.36 -33.51
CA ASN A 206 13.57 0.40 -34.36
C ASN A 206 14.99 0.50 -33.81
N ASP A 207 15.29 -0.10 -32.64
CA ASP A 207 16.67 -0.28 -32.18
C ASP A 207 17.38 -1.23 -33.15
N GLN A 208 18.16 -0.66 -34.07
CA GLN A 208 18.86 -1.41 -35.12
C GLN A 208 19.99 -2.30 -34.58
N SER A 209 20.25 -2.27 -33.26
CA SER A 209 21.10 -3.25 -32.58
C SER A 209 20.55 -4.68 -32.68
N GLU A 210 19.25 -4.84 -32.98
CA GLU A 210 18.56 -6.14 -33.15
C GLU A 210 18.42 -6.60 -34.63
N LYS A 211 19.27 -6.12 -35.56
CA LYS A 211 19.31 -6.71 -36.91
C LYS A 211 19.90 -8.12 -36.85
N GLN A 212 19.00 -9.11 -36.95
CA GLN A 212 19.20 -10.52 -37.31
C GLN A 212 20.63 -11.06 -37.16
N THR A 213 20.90 -11.79 -36.07
CA THR A 213 21.98 -12.78 -36.09
C THR A 213 21.46 -14.08 -36.70
N GLU A 214 22.25 -14.69 -37.61
CA GLU A 214 21.96 -15.95 -38.32
C GLU A 214 21.64 -17.16 -37.41
N SER A 215 21.81 -17.04 -36.08
CA SER A 215 21.63 -18.10 -35.09
C SER A 215 20.26 -18.16 -34.39
N GLY A 216 19.31 -17.27 -34.71
CA GLY A 216 17.95 -17.34 -34.13
C GLY A 216 17.84 -17.06 -32.62
N ASP A 217 18.87 -16.49 -31.98
CA ASP A 217 18.85 -16.04 -30.59
C ASP A 217 18.34 -14.58 -30.50
N GLN A 218 17.03 -14.38 -30.71
CA GLN A 218 16.38 -13.09 -30.49
C GLN A 218 16.17 -12.86 -28.98
N VAL A 219 16.81 -11.83 -28.43
CA VAL A 219 16.64 -11.41 -27.02
C VAL A 219 16.12 -9.98 -27.04
N GLY A 220 14.80 -9.80 -26.93
CA GLY A 220 14.13 -8.49 -26.95
C GLY A 220 14.54 -7.58 -25.79
N ARG A 221 15.69 -6.92 -25.92
CA ARG A 221 16.23 -5.94 -24.97
C ARG A 221 16.24 -4.59 -25.68
N SER A 222 15.70 -3.56 -25.03
CA SER A 222 15.81 -2.19 -25.52
C SER A 222 16.62 -1.38 -24.52
N LEU A 223 17.92 -1.28 -24.77
CA LEU A 223 18.82 -0.49 -23.95
C LEU A 223 18.56 1.01 -24.13
N GLU A 224 18.21 1.45 -25.35
CA GLU A 224 17.76 2.82 -25.56
C GLU A 224 16.45 3.13 -24.81
N GLY A 225 15.47 2.22 -24.83
CA GLY A 225 14.25 2.40 -24.05
C GLY A 225 14.48 2.37 -22.55
N LEU A 226 15.44 1.57 -22.07
CA LEU A 226 15.88 1.57 -20.68
C LEU A 226 16.46 2.93 -20.28
N ARG A 227 17.29 3.53 -21.15
CA ARG A 227 17.83 4.88 -20.98
C ARG A 227 16.70 5.92 -20.94
N GLU A 228 15.79 5.91 -21.90
CA GLU A 228 14.69 6.89 -21.97
C GLU A 228 13.76 6.81 -20.76
N LEU A 229 13.35 5.59 -20.35
CA LEU A 229 12.53 5.40 -19.16
C LEU A 229 13.29 5.81 -17.88
N GLY A 230 14.58 5.48 -17.82
CA GLY A 230 15.45 5.86 -16.71
C GLY A 230 15.58 7.37 -16.56
N ILE A 231 15.85 8.09 -17.65
CA ILE A 231 15.90 9.56 -17.69
C ILE A 231 14.55 10.14 -17.27
N TRP A 232 13.44 9.64 -17.82
CA TRP A 232 12.11 10.13 -17.47
C TRP A 232 11.81 9.94 -15.97
N MET A 233 12.09 8.76 -15.42
CA MET A 233 11.90 8.50 -13.99
C MET A 233 12.81 9.34 -13.11
N LYS A 234 14.10 9.43 -13.44
CA LYS A 234 15.10 10.16 -12.67
C LYS A 234 14.85 11.67 -12.72
N ASP A 235 14.71 12.24 -13.91
CA ASP A 235 14.73 13.69 -14.11
C ASP A 235 13.33 14.29 -13.99
N ILE A 236 12.30 13.64 -14.56
CA ILE A 236 10.93 14.19 -14.58
C ILE A 236 10.15 13.80 -13.33
N VAL A 237 10.13 12.51 -12.98
CA VAL A 237 9.29 12.02 -11.87
C VAL A 237 9.95 12.27 -10.51
N MET A 238 11.26 12.06 -10.41
CA MET A 238 12.00 12.18 -9.15
C MET A 238 12.77 13.50 -9.01
N SER A 239 12.83 14.33 -10.05
CA SER A 239 13.52 15.64 -10.05
C SER A 239 15.00 15.54 -9.66
N MET A 240 15.68 14.50 -10.14
CA MET A 240 17.08 14.18 -9.85
C MET A 240 18.00 14.41 -11.06
N GLN A 241 17.72 15.42 -11.89
CA GLN A 241 18.49 15.69 -13.11
C GLN A 241 20.00 15.84 -12.87
N ASP A 242 20.39 16.42 -11.73
CA ASP A 242 21.78 16.72 -11.38
C ASP A 242 22.52 15.56 -10.68
N MET A 243 21.82 14.47 -10.36
CA MET A 243 22.38 13.31 -9.66
C MET A 243 22.93 12.29 -10.65
N SER A 244 23.90 11.47 -10.23
CA SER A 244 24.38 10.33 -11.01
C SER A 244 23.34 9.20 -11.08
N TRP A 245 23.58 8.23 -11.96
CA TRP A 245 22.69 7.07 -12.09
C TRP A 245 22.71 6.15 -10.86
N ASP A 246 23.85 6.01 -10.20
CA ASP A 246 23.96 5.24 -8.95
C ASP A 246 23.30 5.96 -7.77
N GLU A 247 23.43 7.30 -7.67
CA GLU A 247 22.71 8.10 -6.66
C GLU A 247 21.18 7.99 -6.82
N TRP A 248 20.68 7.99 -8.06
CA TRP A 248 19.26 7.75 -8.35
C TRP A 248 18.80 6.37 -7.89
N VAL A 249 19.59 5.32 -8.14
CA VAL A 249 19.27 3.97 -7.67
C VAL A 249 19.28 3.89 -6.14
N GLU A 250 20.23 4.54 -5.47
CA GLU A 250 20.23 4.61 -4.00
C GLU A 250 18.98 5.30 -3.44
N GLU A 251 18.49 6.36 -4.09
CA GLU A 251 17.23 7.01 -3.70
C GLU A 251 16.01 6.10 -3.89
N VAL A 252 15.95 5.35 -5.01
CA VAL A 252 14.91 4.32 -5.23
C VAL A 252 14.92 3.28 -4.10
N ILE A 253 16.11 2.85 -3.67
CA ILE A 253 16.29 1.90 -2.56
C ILE A 253 15.78 2.52 -1.25
N LYS A 254 16.21 3.75 -0.90
CA LYS A 254 15.81 4.43 0.33
C LYS A 254 14.29 4.59 0.45
N ARG A 255 13.61 4.97 -0.63
CA ARG A 255 12.14 5.08 -0.64
C ARG A 255 11.45 3.74 -0.40
N ASN A 256 11.95 2.67 -1.01
CA ASN A 256 11.43 1.32 -0.80
C ASN A 256 11.71 0.80 0.62
N VAL A 257 12.86 1.16 1.20
CA VAL A 257 13.20 0.91 2.61
C VAL A 257 12.21 1.62 3.52
N GLU A 258 11.93 2.91 3.30
CA GLU A 258 10.99 3.67 4.13
C GLU A 258 9.59 3.04 4.12
N MET A 259 9.11 2.68 2.93
CA MET A 259 7.83 2.02 2.75
C MET A 259 7.74 0.70 3.53
N VAL A 260 8.69 -0.21 3.32
CA VAL A 260 8.62 -1.56 3.89
C VAL A 260 8.90 -1.57 5.40
N ALA A 261 9.78 -0.69 5.89
CA ALA A 261 10.01 -0.52 7.32
C ALA A 261 8.71 -0.06 8.02
N LYS A 262 7.99 0.89 7.43
CA LYS A 262 6.68 1.32 7.97
C LYS A 262 5.61 0.23 7.84
N TRP A 263 5.66 -0.64 6.82
CA TRP A 263 4.79 -1.82 6.77
C TRP A 263 5.00 -2.73 7.99
N GLN A 264 6.25 -2.98 8.37
CA GLN A 264 6.55 -3.74 9.59
C GLN A 264 6.02 -3.00 10.82
N VAL A 265 6.39 -1.74 10.99
CA VAL A 265 6.05 -0.98 12.20
C VAL A 265 4.54 -0.86 12.41
N PHE A 266 3.73 -0.76 11.35
CA PHE A 266 2.27 -0.68 11.44
C PHE A 266 1.54 -2.00 11.14
N GLY A 267 2.24 -3.13 11.06
CA GLY A 267 1.60 -4.44 10.88
C GLY A 267 0.86 -4.58 9.55
N PHE A 268 1.22 -3.82 8.53
CA PHE A 268 0.62 -3.93 7.19
C PHE A 268 1.28 -5.07 6.41
N MET A 269 0.46 -5.90 5.79
CA MET A 269 0.88 -7.01 4.93
C MET A 269 0.30 -6.82 3.54
N ASN A 270 1.16 -6.69 2.52
CA ASN A 270 0.72 -6.47 1.14
C ASN A 270 0.11 -7.73 0.50
N GLY A 271 0.73 -8.89 0.75
CA GLY A 271 0.27 -10.21 0.27
C GLY A 271 0.73 -10.60 -1.14
N VAL A 272 1.17 -9.65 -1.99
CA VAL A 272 1.68 -9.94 -3.35
C VAL A 272 2.84 -9.00 -3.73
N ILE A 273 4.04 -9.29 -3.22
CA ILE A 273 5.25 -8.48 -3.48
C ILE A 273 6.01 -9.04 -4.69
N ASN A 274 5.34 -9.04 -5.84
CA ASN A 274 5.99 -9.31 -7.13
C ASN A 274 6.78 -8.08 -7.60
N THR A 275 7.72 -8.24 -8.52
CA THR A 275 8.46 -7.08 -9.07
C THR A 275 7.57 -6.17 -9.91
N ASP A 276 6.48 -6.70 -10.49
CA ASP A 276 5.43 -5.92 -11.12
C ASP A 276 4.50 -5.22 -10.11
N ASN A 277 4.71 -5.36 -8.80
CA ASN A 277 4.00 -4.61 -7.76
C ASN A 277 4.94 -3.75 -6.89
N ALA A 278 6.22 -3.66 -7.25
CA ALA A 278 7.20 -2.80 -6.59
C ALA A 278 7.43 -1.53 -7.43
N THR A 279 7.20 -0.36 -6.85
CA THR A 279 7.34 0.93 -7.54
C THR A 279 8.72 1.53 -7.32
N LEU A 280 9.17 2.36 -8.27
CA LEU A 280 10.43 3.09 -8.09
C LEU A 280 10.32 4.21 -7.05
N LEU A 281 9.11 4.71 -6.82
CA LEU A 281 8.85 5.76 -5.84
C LEU A 281 8.75 5.24 -4.40
N GLY A 282 8.86 3.93 -4.18
CA GLY A 282 8.65 3.33 -2.87
C GLY A 282 7.25 3.62 -2.32
N ILE A 283 6.23 3.57 -3.17
CA ILE A 283 4.83 3.70 -2.78
C ILE A 283 4.11 2.36 -2.85
N THR A 284 3.26 2.11 -1.86
CA THR A 284 2.38 0.95 -1.79
C THR A 284 1.37 0.98 -2.94
N ILE A 285 1.21 -0.14 -3.64
CA ILE A 285 0.33 -0.28 -4.81
C ILE A 285 -0.31 -1.67 -4.84
N ASP A 286 -1.40 -1.80 -5.61
CA ASP A 286 -2.09 -3.05 -5.94
C ASP A 286 -2.57 -3.83 -4.71
N TYR A 287 -3.52 -3.21 -4.01
CA TYR A 287 -4.24 -3.76 -2.87
C TYR A 287 -5.16 -4.92 -3.29
N GLY A 288 -4.63 -6.13 -3.25
CA GLY A 288 -5.41 -7.36 -3.42
C GLY A 288 -5.69 -8.04 -2.08
N PRO A 289 -4.99 -9.15 -1.76
CA PRO A 289 -5.14 -9.88 -0.52
C PRO A 289 -4.30 -9.26 0.61
N TYR A 290 -4.34 -7.94 0.77
CA TYR A 290 -3.64 -7.28 1.87
C TYR A 290 -4.39 -7.48 3.19
N ALA A 291 -3.68 -7.33 4.31
CA ALA A 291 -4.26 -7.32 5.64
C ALA A 291 -3.47 -6.36 6.55
N PHE A 292 -4.16 -5.82 7.55
CA PHE A 292 -3.50 -5.28 8.73
C PHE A 292 -3.47 -6.34 9.83
N MET A 293 -2.40 -6.37 10.59
CA MET A 293 -2.18 -7.32 11.68
C MET A 293 -3.27 -7.16 12.73
N ASP A 294 -3.92 -8.28 13.04
CA ASP A 294 -4.89 -8.34 14.13
C ASP A 294 -4.16 -8.79 15.40
N ILE A 295 -4.16 -10.09 15.65
CA ILE A 295 -3.24 -10.74 16.58
C ILE A 295 -1.84 -10.76 15.96
N TYR A 296 -0.83 -10.37 16.74
CA TYR A 296 0.54 -10.40 16.26
C TYR A 296 0.97 -11.85 15.93
N ASP A 297 1.27 -12.08 14.65
CA ASP A 297 1.91 -13.30 14.16
C ASP A 297 3.01 -12.96 13.15
N ASP A 298 4.28 -13.15 13.52
CA ASP A 298 5.42 -12.89 12.64
C ASP A 298 5.37 -13.70 11.34
N LYS A 299 4.67 -14.84 11.36
CA LYS A 299 4.52 -15.77 10.22
C LYS A 299 3.20 -15.59 9.48
N HIS A 300 2.40 -14.59 9.83
CA HIS A 300 1.08 -14.40 9.22
C HIS A 300 1.18 -14.30 7.68
N ILE A 301 0.31 -15.05 7.00
CA ILE A 301 0.17 -15.03 5.54
C ILE A 301 -1.25 -14.55 5.23
N CYS A 302 -1.36 -13.34 4.71
CA CYS A 302 -2.66 -12.74 4.35
C CYS A 302 -3.21 -13.21 3.00
N ASN A 303 -2.34 -13.77 2.14
CA ASN A 303 -2.72 -14.26 0.82
C ASN A 303 -2.92 -15.78 0.83
N SER A 304 -4.16 -16.23 0.65
CA SER A 304 -4.49 -17.67 0.59
C SER A 304 -3.81 -18.42 -0.56
N SER A 305 -3.36 -17.72 -1.61
CA SER A 305 -2.60 -18.32 -2.72
C SER A 305 -1.11 -18.47 -2.43
N ASP A 306 -0.60 -17.83 -1.36
CA ASP A 306 0.80 -17.90 -0.95
C ASP A 306 1.06 -19.08 0.01
N ILE A 307 0.92 -20.29 -0.53
CA ILE A 307 1.04 -21.54 0.25
C ILE A 307 2.42 -21.68 0.92
N GLN A 308 3.47 -21.08 0.33
CA GLN A 308 4.85 -21.17 0.82
C GLN A 308 5.20 -20.06 1.83
N GLY A 309 4.29 -19.10 2.08
CA GLY A 309 4.56 -17.94 2.94
C GLY A 309 5.67 -17.05 2.38
N MET A 310 5.78 -16.96 1.05
CA MET A 310 6.75 -16.11 0.36
C MET A 310 6.62 -14.65 0.81
N TYR A 311 5.38 -14.18 0.97
CA TYR A 311 4.99 -12.82 1.31
C TYR A 311 4.45 -12.71 2.74
N ALA A 312 4.76 -13.67 3.62
CA ALA A 312 4.46 -13.57 5.04
C ALA A 312 4.99 -12.27 5.65
N TYR A 313 4.37 -11.79 6.73
CA TYR A 313 4.70 -10.52 7.38
C TYR A 313 6.21 -10.28 7.57
N ARG A 314 6.92 -11.22 8.21
CA ARG A 314 8.37 -11.17 8.42
C ARG A 314 9.23 -11.17 7.16
N ASN A 315 8.69 -11.66 6.04
CA ASN A 315 9.44 -11.83 4.79
C ASN A 315 9.35 -10.59 3.89
N GLN A 316 8.48 -9.62 4.19
CA GLN A 316 8.26 -8.45 3.30
C GLN A 316 9.54 -7.65 3.00
N PRO A 317 10.43 -7.33 3.98
CA PRO A 317 11.68 -6.64 3.69
C PRO A 317 12.59 -7.41 2.73
N ALA A 318 12.73 -8.73 2.95
CA ALA A 318 13.51 -9.60 2.07
C ALA A 318 12.93 -9.67 0.64
N ARG A 319 11.61 -9.55 0.49
CA ARG A 319 10.95 -9.54 -0.83
C ARG A 319 11.10 -8.22 -1.56
N ILE A 320 11.09 -7.09 -0.85
CA ILE A 320 11.45 -5.79 -1.42
C ILE A 320 12.92 -5.76 -1.83
N LYS A 321 13.84 -6.28 -0.99
CA LYS A 321 15.25 -6.46 -1.34
C LYS A 321 15.40 -7.31 -2.60
N PHE A 322 14.67 -8.43 -2.71
CA PHE A 322 14.65 -9.24 -3.94
C PHE A 322 14.19 -8.42 -5.16
N ALA A 323 13.13 -7.65 -5.06
CA ALA A 323 12.63 -6.85 -6.18
C ALA A 323 13.65 -5.79 -6.62
N LEU A 324 14.26 -5.09 -5.66
CA LEU A 324 15.34 -4.12 -5.91
C LEU A 324 16.55 -4.77 -6.59
N SER A 325 16.90 -6.01 -6.23
CA SER A 325 17.97 -6.74 -6.92
C SER A 325 17.69 -6.93 -8.42
N LYS A 326 16.41 -7.12 -8.81
CA LYS A 326 15.99 -7.25 -10.22
C LYS A 326 16.04 -5.92 -10.95
N PHE A 327 15.62 -4.85 -10.27
CA PHE A 327 15.79 -3.49 -10.78
C PHE A 327 17.26 -3.18 -11.05
N ILE A 328 18.14 -3.38 -10.06
CA ILE A 328 19.58 -3.17 -10.17
C ILE A 328 20.17 -3.98 -11.33
N CYS A 329 19.81 -5.26 -11.47
CA CYS A 329 20.24 -6.06 -12.61
C CYS A 329 19.83 -5.45 -13.96
N SER A 330 18.60 -4.93 -14.04
CA SER A 330 18.05 -4.33 -15.25
C SER A 330 18.78 -3.04 -15.62
N VAL A 331 19.11 -2.17 -14.64
CA VAL A 331 19.76 -0.87 -14.90
C VAL A 331 21.30 -0.90 -14.89
N SER A 332 21.91 -2.02 -14.49
CA SER A 332 23.37 -2.18 -14.42
C SER A 332 24.13 -1.73 -15.69
N PRO A 333 23.66 -1.99 -16.94
CA PRO A 333 24.36 -1.50 -18.13
C PRO A 333 24.45 0.03 -18.22
N LEU A 334 23.42 0.76 -17.77
CA LEU A 334 23.41 2.23 -17.78
C LEU A 334 24.44 2.78 -16.80
N ILE A 335 24.45 2.26 -15.58
CA ILE A 335 25.37 2.67 -14.51
C ILE A 335 26.81 2.35 -14.90
N GLY A 336 27.04 1.17 -15.49
CA GLY A 336 28.36 0.80 -15.96
C GLY A 336 28.88 1.67 -17.09
N TYR A 337 28.01 2.04 -18.04
CA TYR A 337 28.38 2.99 -19.08
C TYR A 337 28.71 4.36 -18.47
N ASP A 338 27.83 4.87 -17.60
CA ASP A 338 27.98 6.17 -16.94
C ASP A 338 29.29 6.26 -16.15
N CYS A 339 29.63 5.18 -15.42
CA CYS A 339 30.88 5.10 -14.68
C CYS A 339 32.12 5.08 -15.58
N LEU A 340 32.06 4.45 -16.76
CA LEU A 340 33.22 4.30 -17.65
C LEU A 340 33.42 5.51 -18.57
N TYR A 341 32.34 6.14 -19.00
CA TYR A 341 32.36 7.15 -20.06
C TYR A 341 31.71 8.48 -19.65
N GLY A 342 31.09 8.55 -18.48
CA GLY A 342 30.24 9.68 -18.08
C GLY A 342 28.90 9.63 -18.82
N HIS A 343 28.37 10.81 -19.13
CA HIS A 343 27.05 11.01 -19.73
C HIS A 343 26.63 9.95 -20.78
N ILE A 344 25.41 9.42 -20.65
CA ILE A 344 24.84 8.39 -21.55
C ILE A 344 24.12 9.06 -22.75
N PRO A 345 24.75 9.15 -23.94
CA PRO A 345 24.14 9.82 -25.09
C PRO A 345 22.97 9.01 -25.66
N LYS A 346 22.10 9.67 -26.45
CA LYS A 346 21.11 8.96 -27.27
C LYS A 346 21.83 7.98 -28.21
N GLY A 347 21.34 6.75 -28.29
CA GLY A 347 21.94 5.71 -29.14
C GLY A 347 23.22 5.10 -28.56
N TYR A 348 23.49 5.24 -27.25
CA TYR A 348 24.71 4.73 -26.60
C TYR A 348 24.96 3.22 -26.82
N SER A 349 23.88 2.47 -27.07
CA SER A 349 23.89 1.03 -27.29
C SER A 349 23.91 0.62 -28.78
N GLU A 350 23.77 1.58 -29.71
CA GLU A 350 23.74 1.30 -31.14
C GLU A 350 25.09 0.74 -31.64
N GLY A 351 25.03 -0.41 -32.33
CA GLY A 351 26.22 -1.06 -32.90
C GLY A 351 27.18 -1.69 -31.88
N LYS A 352 26.77 -1.82 -30.62
CA LYS A 352 27.61 -2.36 -29.54
C LYS A 352 27.60 -3.88 -29.48
N SER A 353 28.76 -4.46 -29.19
CA SER A 353 28.91 -5.91 -29.03
C SER A 353 28.30 -6.42 -27.73
N LYS A 354 27.96 -7.72 -27.69
CA LYS A 354 27.47 -8.38 -26.46
C LYS A 354 28.51 -8.32 -25.34
N GLU A 355 29.79 -8.38 -25.68
CA GLU A 355 30.92 -8.30 -24.77
C GLU A 355 31.04 -6.91 -24.13
N GLU A 356 30.90 -5.83 -24.91
CA GLU A 356 30.84 -4.45 -24.39
C GLU A 356 29.68 -4.29 -23.39
N ILE A 357 28.47 -4.75 -23.75
CA ILE A 357 27.30 -4.65 -22.86
C ILE A 357 27.51 -5.45 -21.57
N LYS A 358 28.14 -6.64 -21.65
CA LYS A 358 28.51 -7.44 -20.47
C LYS A 358 29.53 -6.72 -19.60
N GLN A 359 30.51 -6.03 -20.19
CA GLN A 359 31.48 -5.24 -19.45
C GLN A 359 30.79 -4.11 -18.69
N TRP A 360 29.87 -3.38 -19.33
CA TRP A 360 29.09 -2.33 -18.66
C TRP A 360 28.24 -2.92 -17.54
N THR A 361 27.52 -4.01 -17.82
CA THR A 361 26.71 -4.70 -16.80
C THR A 361 27.54 -5.09 -15.58
N LYS A 362 28.73 -5.67 -15.79
CA LYS A 362 29.65 -6.04 -14.72
C LYS A 362 30.07 -4.80 -13.93
N LYS A 363 30.48 -3.73 -14.63
CA LYS A 363 30.92 -2.49 -13.99
C LYS A 363 29.82 -1.83 -13.16
N GLY A 364 28.58 -1.78 -13.66
CA GLY A 364 27.44 -1.24 -12.91
C GLY A 364 27.14 -2.03 -11.63
N LYS A 365 27.25 -3.37 -11.68
CA LYS A 365 27.15 -4.21 -10.48
C LYS A 365 28.28 -3.99 -9.48
N GLU A 366 29.50 -3.72 -9.96
CA GLU A 366 30.63 -3.35 -9.10
C GLU A 366 30.40 -2.00 -8.40
N VAL A 367 29.88 -0.99 -9.11
CA VAL A 367 29.52 0.32 -8.54
C VAL A 367 28.52 0.17 -7.40
N LEU A 368 27.50 -0.68 -7.61
CA LEU A 368 26.45 -0.92 -6.63
C LEU A 368 26.79 -2.03 -5.62
N ALA A 369 27.99 -2.58 -5.57
CA ALA A 369 28.28 -3.84 -4.84
C ALA A 369 27.88 -3.83 -3.35
N GLN A 370 27.83 -2.67 -2.70
CA GLN A 370 27.49 -2.51 -1.27
C GLN A 370 26.01 -2.17 -1.01
N TRP A 371 25.16 -2.15 -2.02
CA TRP A 371 23.76 -1.72 -1.88
C TRP A 371 22.97 -2.54 -0.85
N GLU A 372 23.25 -3.84 -0.73
CA GLU A 372 22.57 -4.73 0.23
C GLU A 372 22.89 -4.37 1.68
N SER A 373 24.15 -4.10 1.99
CA SER A 373 24.56 -3.67 3.34
C SER A 373 23.99 -2.29 3.67
N LYS A 374 23.92 -1.38 2.67
CA LYS A 374 23.25 -0.08 2.85
C LYS A 374 21.75 -0.25 3.12
N PHE A 375 21.08 -1.16 2.41
CA PHE A 375 19.67 -1.48 2.62
C PHE A 375 19.42 -1.90 4.08
N GLU A 376 20.21 -2.84 4.59
CA GLU A 376 20.04 -3.37 5.97
C GLU A 376 20.20 -2.28 7.02
N VAL A 377 21.23 -1.42 6.88
CA VAL A 377 21.45 -0.28 7.80
C VAL A 377 20.30 0.73 7.72
N TRP A 378 19.86 1.09 6.51
CA TRP A 378 18.76 2.05 6.34
C TRP A 378 17.44 1.48 6.87
N GLU A 379 17.16 0.20 6.63
CA GLU A 379 15.96 -0.47 7.13
C GLU A 379 15.94 -0.44 8.65
N GLU A 380 16.99 -0.91 9.30
CA GLU A 380 17.09 -0.93 10.77
C GLU A 380 16.91 0.48 11.34
N THR A 381 17.56 1.49 10.74
CA THR A 381 17.45 2.89 11.18
C THR A 381 16.02 3.41 11.08
N VAL A 382 15.38 3.25 9.93
CA VAL A 382 14.01 3.76 9.71
C VAL A 382 13.00 3.01 10.57
N GLU A 383 13.14 1.69 10.65
CA GLU A 383 12.25 0.83 11.43
C GLU A 383 12.35 1.16 12.92
N MET A 384 13.56 1.21 13.49
CA MET A 384 13.77 1.53 14.91
C MET A 384 13.33 2.95 15.26
N THR A 385 13.56 3.93 14.39
CA THR A 385 13.05 5.30 14.59
C THR A 385 11.53 5.31 14.74
N ALA A 386 10.82 4.56 13.90
CA ALA A 386 9.37 4.46 13.96
C ALA A 386 8.90 3.63 15.17
N TRP A 387 9.63 2.58 15.57
CA TRP A 387 9.36 1.86 16.82
C TRP A 387 9.50 2.77 18.05
N TYR A 388 10.54 3.60 18.12
CA TYR A 388 10.71 4.56 19.21
C TYR A 388 9.52 5.50 19.33
N ALA A 389 8.99 5.99 18.21
CA ALA A 389 7.79 6.81 18.21
C ALA A 389 6.58 6.06 18.79
N ARG A 390 6.38 4.78 18.43
CA ARG A 390 5.31 3.94 18.98
C ARG A 390 5.47 3.65 20.47
N PHE A 391 6.70 3.49 20.96
CA PHE A 391 7.02 3.28 22.37
C PHE A 391 7.10 4.58 23.20
N GLY A 392 7.09 5.74 22.57
CA GLY A 392 7.26 7.03 23.25
C GLY A 392 8.67 7.23 23.80
N LEU A 393 9.69 6.83 23.04
CA LEU A 393 11.11 7.03 23.32
C LEU A 393 11.70 8.04 22.33
N LYS A 394 12.62 8.88 22.78
CA LYS A 394 13.30 9.91 21.96
C LYS A 394 14.81 9.71 21.82
N THR A 395 15.39 8.89 22.68
CA THR A 395 16.82 8.56 22.64
C THR A 395 16.99 7.09 22.29
N GLU A 396 18.15 6.71 21.81
CA GLU A 396 18.52 5.33 21.49
C GLU A 396 19.45 4.77 22.58
N GLN A 397 19.26 3.50 22.93
CA GLN A 397 20.17 2.74 23.79
C GLN A 397 20.56 1.42 23.13
N GLN A 398 21.74 0.93 23.48
CA GLN A 398 22.40 -0.24 22.86
C GLN A 398 21.52 -1.50 22.79
N TYR A 399 20.63 -1.72 23.76
CA TYR A 399 19.82 -2.95 23.85
C TYR A 399 18.33 -2.74 23.56
N ASP A 400 17.92 -1.55 23.09
CA ASP A 400 16.49 -1.26 22.85
C ASP A 400 15.85 -2.22 21.84
N SER A 401 16.60 -2.62 20.80
CA SER A 401 16.13 -3.59 19.81
C SER A 401 15.73 -4.91 20.47
N ARG A 402 16.55 -5.43 21.40
CA ARG A 402 16.29 -6.69 22.11
C ARG A 402 15.26 -6.50 23.22
N ASP A 403 15.57 -5.65 24.20
CA ASP A 403 14.88 -5.58 25.49
C ASP A 403 13.52 -4.86 25.38
N ILE A 404 13.35 -3.98 24.39
CA ILE A 404 12.11 -3.22 24.20
C ILE A 404 11.32 -3.76 23.01
N LYS A 405 11.88 -3.74 21.79
CA LYS A 405 11.15 -4.16 20.59
C LYS A 405 10.91 -5.67 20.56
N PHE A 406 11.97 -6.49 20.51
CA PHE A 406 11.81 -7.93 20.27
C PHE A 406 11.14 -8.66 21.44
N ASP A 407 11.47 -8.31 22.68
CA ASP A 407 10.80 -8.90 23.85
C ASP A 407 9.31 -8.57 23.89
N PHE A 408 8.91 -7.33 23.54
CA PHE A 408 7.50 -6.96 23.42
C PHE A 408 6.78 -7.76 22.33
N LEU A 409 7.35 -7.82 21.13
CA LEU A 409 6.76 -8.57 20.02
C LEU A 409 6.68 -10.09 20.32
N THR A 410 7.69 -10.64 20.99
CA THR A 410 7.70 -12.04 21.45
C THR A 410 6.58 -12.28 22.45
N LEU A 411 6.36 -11.33 23.36
CA LEU A 411 5.25 -11.39 24.29
C LEU A 411 3.90 -11.39 23.55
N LEU A 412 3.72 -10.53 22.53
CA LEU A 412 2.48 -10.49 21.76
C LEU A 412 2.25 -11.83 21.03
N GLN A 413 3.31 -12.40 20.44
CA GLN A 413 3.28 -13.68 19.74
C GLN A 413 2.87 -14.82 20.68
N ASN A 414 3.55 -14.94 21.82
CA ASN A 414 3.39 -16.07 22.75
C ASN A 414 2.01 -16.08 23.42
N HIS A 415 1.44 -14.89 23.64
CA HIS A 415 0.16 -14.74 24.33
C HIS A 415 -0.99 -14.36 23.40
N HIS A 416 -0.76 -14.41 22.08
CA HIS A 416 -1.77 -14.12 21.04
C HIS A 416 -2.49 -12.79 21.28
N LEU A 417 -1.70 -11.73 21.52
CA LEU A 417 -2.25 -10.40 21.79
C LEU A 417 -2.45 -9.59 20.51
N ASP A 418 -3.49 -8.75 20.54
CA ASP A 418 -3.76 -7.79 19.50
C ASP A 418 -2.60 -6.81 19.35
N PHE A 419 -2.11 -6.66 18.13
CA PHE A 419 -0.95 -5.85 17.81
C PHE A 419 -1.18 -4.36 18.10
N HIS A 420 -2.27 -3.77 17.62
CA HIS A 420 -2.50 -2.33 17.72
C HIS A 420 -3.03 -1.91 19.09
N GLN A 421 -3.94 -2.69 19.66
CA GLN A 421 -4.54 -2.44 20.96
C GLN A 421 -3.51 -2.53 22.08
N SER A 422 -2.52 -3.42 21.98
CA SER A 422 -1.43 -3.52 22.96
C SER A 422 -0.60 -2.23 23.03
N PHE A 423 -0.28 -1.62 21.88
CA PHE A 423 0.39 -0.31 21.84
C PHE A 423 -0.51 0.82 22.35
N ARG A 424 -1.80 0.82 21.98
CA ARG A 424 -2.77 1.81 22.47
C ARG A 424 -2.91 1.78 23.98
N PHE A 425 -2.94 0.58 24.55
CA PHE A 425 -2.96 0.40 25.98
C PHE A 425 -1.67 0.90 26.64
N LEU A 426 -0.50 0.62 26.03
CA LEU A 426 0.78 1.09 26.53
C LEU A 426 0.87 2.63 26.61
N CYS A 427 0.12 3.36 25.78
CA CYS A 427 0.03 4.82 25.85
C CYS A 427 -0.49 5.32 27.21
N GLU A 428 -1.30 4.53 27.90
CA GLU A 428 -1.85 4.85 29.22
C GLU A 428 -0.92 4.46 30.38
N PHE A 429 0.27 3.92 30.11
CA PHE A 429 1.23 3.50 31.14
C PHE A 429 2.10 4.68 31.60
N PRO A 430 1.98 5.16 32.86
CA PRO A 430 2.89 6.14 33.42
C PRO A 430 4.14 5.44 34.00
N PRO A 431 5.31 5.53 33.34
CA PRO A 431 6.49 4.79 33.75
C PRO A 431 7.09 5.32 35.05
N LEU A 432 6.94 6.62 35.38
CA LEU A 432 7.49 7.17 36.62
C LEU A 432 6.86 6.53 37.86
N ALA A 433 5.54 6.33 37.83
CA ALA A 433 4.80 5.65 38.90
C ALA A 433 5.25 4.21 39.11
N ALA A 434 5.77 3.54 38.07
CA ALA A 434 6.31 2.19 38.16
C ALA A 434 7.76 2.15 38.70
N THR A 435 8.50 3.26 38.69
CA THR A 435 9.92 3.28 39.13
C THR A 435 10.12 3.86 40.53
N GLN A 436 9.22 4.74 41.00
CA GLN A 436 9.31 5.40 42.30
C GLN A 436 8.87 4.56 43.50
N LYS A 437 8.19 3.44 43.25
CA LYS A 437 7.63 2.55 44.28
C LYS A 437 8.70 1.63 44.87
N ASP A 438 8.45 1.06 46.05
CA ASP A 438 9.28 -0.05 46.53
C ASP A 438 9.05 -1.31 45.68
N HIS A 439 9.87 -2.35 45.89
CA HIS A 439 9.83 -3.55 45.06
C HIS A 439 8.45 -4.25 45.04
N ASP A 440 7.72 -4.29 46.16
CA ASP A 440 6.47 -5.03 46.26
C ASP A 440 5.30 -4.19 45.70
N GLU A 441 5.31 -2.88 45.96
CA GLU A 441 4.37 -1.92 45.38
C GLU A 441 4.51 -1.81 43.85
N ARG A 442 5.73 -1.93 43.29
CA ARG A 442 5.97 -1.98 41.85
C ARG A 442 5.32 -3.18 41.19
N LYS A 443 5.49 -4.36 41.79
CA LYS A 443 4.89 -5.61 41.29
C LYS A 443 3.38 -5.54 41.31
N GLU A 444 2.79 -5.05 42.40
CA GLU A 444 1.34 -4.90 42.51
C GLU A 444 0.79 -3.86 41.51
N TYR A 445 1.52 -2.78 41.26
CA TYR A 445 1.14 -1.77 40.29
C TYR A 445 1.15 -2.29 38.85
N THR A 446 2.24 -2.95 38.44
CA THR A 446 2.37 -3.53 37.10
C THR A 446 1.34 -4.62 36.89
N LYS A 447 1.12 -5.49 37.88
CA LYS A 447 0.03 -6.48 37.87
C LYS A 447 -1.35 -5.86 37.67
N LYS A 448 -1.69 -4.80 38.42
CA LYS A 448 -2.97 -4.10 38.25
C LYS A 448 -3.13 -3.51 36.86
N PHE A 449 -2.06 -2.93 36.32
CA PHE A 449 -2.06 -2.39 34.97
C PHE A 449 -2.23 -3.51 33.93
N THR A 450 -1.45 -4.59 34.02
CA THR A 450 -1.59 -5.76 33.14
C THR A 450 -2.98 -6.39 33.20
N ASN A 451 -3.60 -6.51 34.38
CA ASN A 451 -4.97 -7.01 34.48
C ASN A 451 -5.97 -6.10 33.75
N LYS A 452 -5.74 -4.79 33.72
CA LYS A 452 -6.56 -3.84 32.92
C LYS A 452 -6.33 -4.03 31.42
N LEU A 453 -5.10 -4.31 30.98
CA LEU A 453 -4.80 -4.69 29.59
C LEU A 453 -5.61 -5.93 29.22
N MET A 454 -5.52 -6.96 30.04
CA MET A 454 -6.18 -8.23 29.81
C MET A 454 -7.70 -8.05 29.71
N GLN A 455 -8.31 -7.26 30.59
CA GLN A 455 -9.74 -6.96 30.46
C GLN A 455 -10.12 -6.21 29.16
N GLY A 456 -9.23 -5.35 28.65
CA GLY A 456 -9.46 -4.58 27.42
C GLY A 456 -9.14 -5.31 26.12
N CYS A 457 -8.34 -6.38 26.17
CA CYS A 457 -7.92 -7.18 25.00
C CYS A 457 -8.63 -8.53 24.89
N MET A 458 -9.53 -8.88 25.81
CA MET A 458 -10.04 -10.26 25.91
C MET A 458 -11.40 -10.51 25.28
N ALA A 459 -11.36 -11.38 24.26
CA ALA A 459 -12.42 -12.36 23.99
C ALA A 459 -11.96 -13.84 24.18
N LYS A 460 -10.65 -14.17 24.25
CA LYS A 460 -10.20 -15.59 24.06
C LYS A 460 -8.98 -16.08 24.86
N LEU A 461 -8.65 -15.58 26.06
CA LEU A 461 -7.67 -16.30 26.91
C LEU A 461 -8.34 -17.46 27.65
N GLY A 462 -7.90 -18.67 27.30
CA GLY A 462 -8.49 -19.96 27.69
C GLY A 462 -8.48 -20.24 29.19
N SER A 463 -7.33 -20.56 29.78
CA SER A 463 -7.21 -21.02 31.18
C SER A 463 -6.72 -19.92 32.14
N GLU A 464 -6.98 -20.12 33.43
CA GLU A 464 -6.45 -19.26 34.50
C GLU A 464 -4.91 -19.28 34.55
N ASP A 465 -4.29 -20.43 34.24
CA ASP A 465 -2.83 -20.55 34.15
C ASP A 465 -2.25 -19.67 33.04
N ALA A 466 -2.90 -19.64 31.86
CA ALA A 466 -2.47 -18.79 30.76
C ALA A 466 -2.57 -17.30 31.11
N ARG A 467 -3.60 -16.92 31.88
CA ARG A 467 -3.76 -15.56 32.40
C ARG A 467 -2.65 -15.18 33.37
N GLN A 468 -2.29 -16.08 34.29
CA GLN A 468 -1.20 -15.85 35.23
C GLN A 468 0.17 -15.76 34.53
N MET A 469 0.40 -16.57 33.51
CA MET A 469 1.63 -16.51 32.71
C MET A 469 1.73 -15.18 31.95
N LEU A 470 0.67 -14.78 31.24
CA LEU A 470 0.62 -13.48 30.56
C LEU A 470 0.86 -12.33 31.55
N GLU A 471 0.18 -12.37 32.71
CA GLU A 471 0.35 -11.35 33.74
C GLU A 471 1.82 -11.24 34.16
N GLY A 472 2.41 -12.38 34.54
CA GLY A 472 3.79 -12.43 35.00
C GLY A 472 4.80 -11.97 33.94
N ASP A 473 4.62 -12.34 32.67
CA ASP A 473 5.55 -11.98 31.59
C ASP A 473 5.42 -10.51 31.20
N PHE A 474 4.18 -10.00 31.08
CA PHE A 474 3.94 -8.60 30.74
C PHE A 474 4.38 -7.66 31.85
N SER A 475 4.10 -8.00 33.11
CA SER A 475 4.53 -7.23 34.27
C SER A 475 6.05 -7.13 34.35
N LYS A 476 6.79 -8.21 34.03
CA LYS A 476 8.27 -8.17 33.95
C LYS A 476 8.75 -7.22 32.85
N TRP A 477 8.19 -7.32 31.65
CA TRP A 477 8.58 -6.47 30.54
C TRP A 477 8.26 -4.98 30.82
N LEU A 478 7.11 -4.68 31.45
CA LEU A 478 6.75 -3.32 31.86
C LEU A 478 7.75 -2.69 32.81
N LEU A 479 8.40 -3.47 33.69
CA LEU A 479 9.43 -2.95 34.59
C LEU A 479 10.68 -2.54 33.80
N VAL A 480 11.15 -3.38 32.87
CA VAL A 480 12.27 -3.06 31.97
C VAL A 480 11.96 -1.82 31.14
N PHE A 481 10.76 -1.77 30.57
CA PHE A 481 10.29 -0.63 29.80
C PHE A 481 10.19 0.65 30.63
N ALA A 482 9.69 0.57 31.87
CA ALA A 482 9.58 1.71 32.77
C ALA A 482 10.96 2.29 33.10
N GLU A 483 11.93 1.45 33.47
CA GLU A 483 13.31 1.88 33.74
C GLU A 483 13.93 2.57 32.52
N ARG A 484 13.70 2.02 31.32
CA ARG A 484 14.17 2.61 30.08
C ARG A 484 13.51 3.97 29.75
N ALA A 485 12.20 4.08 29.95
CA ALA A 485 11.42 5.27 29.61
C ALA A 485 11.66 6.45 30.57
N VAL A 486 12.22 6.21 31.76
CA VAL A 486 12.47 7.25 32.77
C VAL A 486 13.94 7.67 32.87
N LEU A 487 14.82 7.22 31.97
CA LEU A 487 16.21 7.67 31.93
C LEU A 487 16.28 9.20 31.87
N ASP A 488 17.29 9.80 32.51
CA ASP A 488 17.43 11.26 32.54
C ASP A 488 17.55 11.84 31.11
N SER A 489 18.24 11.14 30.22
CA SER A 489 18.33 11.50 28.80
C SER A 489 16.96 11.56 28.10
N GLU A 490 16.04 10.65 28.41
CA GLU A 490 14.66 10.67 27.89
C GLU A 490 13.86 11.83 28.48
N ARG A 491 13.93 12.01 29.80
CA ARG A 491 13.20 13.09 30.49
C ARG A 491 13.64 14.44 29.95
N GLU A 492 14.93 14.64 29.74
CA GLU A 492 15.48 15.83 29.11
C GLU A 492 14.99 16.01 27.67
N ALA A 493 15.02 14.95 26.85
CA ALA A 493 14.56 15.01 25.46
C ALA A 493 13.08 15.39 25.35
N TRP A 494 12.22 14.84 26.21
CA TRP A 494 10.81 15.21 26.28
C TRP A 494 10.58 16.61 26.84
N SER A 495 11.33 17.02 27.87
CA SER A 495 11.19 18.35 28.49
C SER A 495 11.60 19.49 27.55
N ARG A 496 12.59 19.27 26.67
CA ARG A 496 12.97 20.25 25.63
C ARG A 496 11.87 20.47 24.58
N SER A 497 10.87 19.61 24.51
CA SER A 497 9.86 19.59 23.45
C SER A 497 8.53 20.26 23.83
N SER A 498 8.37 20.77 25.06
CA SER A 498 7.11 21.37 25.53
C SER A 498 7.36 22.66 26.32
N ALA A 499 6.47 23.65 26.13
CA ALA A 499 6.49 24.92 26.85
C ALA A 499 5.47 25.00 28.00
N ALA A 500 4.62 23.99 28.23
CA ALA A 500 3.50 24.11 29.17
C ALA A 500 3.02 22.82 29.90
N SER A 501 3.61 21.64 29.66
CA SER A 501 3.15 20.35 30.25
C SER A 501 4.29 19.53 30.88
N THR A 502 3.96 18.50 31.67
CA THR A 502 4.97 17.53 32.17
C THR A 502 5.48 16.66 31.02
N TRP A 503 6.72 16.16 31.16
CA TRP A 503 7.33 15.29 30.15
C TRP A 503 6.52 13.99 29.92
N GLU A 504 5.90 13.42 30.97
CA GLU A 504 5.03 12.23 30.85
C GLU A 504 3.75 12.53 30.06
N LEU A 505 3.15 13.71 30.22
CA LEU A 505 1.97 14.09 29.46
C LEU A 505 2.32 14.30 27.97
N SER A 506 3.44 14.98 27.69
CA SER A 506 3.94 15.17 26.33
C SER A 506 4.26 13.83 25.64
N ARG A 507 4.88 12.90 26.38
CA ARG A 507 5.15 11.54 25.91
C ARG A 507 3.84 10.81 25.61
N LYS A 508 2.87 10.87 26.52
CA LYS A 508 1.56 10.22 26.36
C LYS A 508 0.86 10.72 25.10
N GLU A 509 0.72 12.04 24.93
CA GLU A 509 0.08 12.64 23.74
C GLU A 509 0.77 12.19 22.45
N ALA A 510 2.11 12.25 22.39
CA ALA A 510 2.86 11.78 21.24
C ALA A 510 2.67 10.28 20.96
N MET A 511 2.57 9.43 21.99
CA MET A 511 2.23 8.02 21.79
C MET A 511 0.81 7.84 21.24
N PHE A 512 -0.15 8.67 21.67
CA PHE A 512 -1.50 8.64 21.11
C PHE A 512 -1.53 9.05 19.62
N ASP A 513 -0.64 9.93 19.20
CA ASP A 513 -0.51 10.37 17.81
C ASP A 513 0.26 9.38 16.92
N ASN A 514 0.99 8.42 17.50
CA ASN A 514 1.80 7.43 16.75
C ASN A 514 1.23 6.01 16.78
N ASN A 515 0.29 5.71 17.67
CA ASN A 515 -0.34 4.40 17.75
C ASN A 515 -1.80 4.53 17.30
N PRO A 516 -2.27 3.86 16.24
CA PRO A 516 -3.65 4.04 15.76
C PRO A 516 -4.68 3.42 16.72
N ASN A 517 -5.85 4.05 16.85
CA ASN A 517 -7.03 3.52 17.56
C ASN A 517 -7.90 2.69 16.62
N PHE A 518 -7.94 3.07 15.35
CA PHE A 518 -8.66 2.35 14.30
C PHE A 518 -7.67 1.88 13.24
N VAL A 519 -7.83 0.63 12.82
CA VAL A 519 -7.08 0.01 11.72
C VAL A 519 -8.07 -0.78 10.89
N LEU A 520 -7.87 -0.79 9.57
CA LEU A 520 -8.75 -1.44 8.62
C LEU A 520 -8.54 -2.97 8.62
N ARG A 521 -9.06 -3.64 9.64
CA ARG A 521 -8.89 -5.07 9.86
C ARG A 521 -9.57 -5.91 8.76
N PRO A 522 -9.09 -7.14 8.49
CA PRO A 522 -9.68 -8.01 7.47
C PRO A 522 -11.19 -8.21 7.64
N TRP A 523 -11.66 -8.47 8.86
CA TRP A 523 -13.09 -8.67 9.14
C TRP A 523 -13.94 -7.41 8.92
N ILE A 524 -13.38 -6.21 9.15
CA ILE A 524 -14.06 -4.94 8.84
C ILE A 524 -14.26 -4.81 7.33
N LEU A 525 -13.25 -5.17 6.53
CA LEU A 525 -13.35 -5.16 5.07
C LEU A 525 -14.37 -6.19 4.56
N GLU A 526 -14.31 -7.42 5.06
CA GLU A 526 -15.23 -8.49 4.67
C GLU A 526 -16.68 -8.12 4.96
N GLU A 527 -16.96 -7.65 6.17
CA GLU A 527 -18.31 -7.24 6.56
C GLU A 527 -18.76 -6.00 5.79
N THR A 528 -17.88 -5.03 5.57
CA THR A 528 -18.20 -3.83 4.76
C THR A 528 -18.53 -4.20 3.32
N CYS A 529 -17.76 -5.10 2.71
CA CYS A 529 -18.07 -5.64 1.38
C CYS A 529 -19.43 -6.35 1.37
N ALA A 530 -19.67 -7.27 2.31
CA ALA A 530 -20.88 -8.07 2.36
C ALA A 530 -22.14 -7.20 2.50
N GLN A 531 -22.10 -6.19 3.38
CA GLN A 531 -23.22 -5.27 3.57
C GLN A 531 -23.47 -4.38 2.35
N ILE A 532 -22.41 -3.83 1.74
CA ILE A 532 -22.55 -2.97 0.56
C ILE A 532 -23.06 -3.78 -0.63
N GLU A 533 -22.49 -4.95 -0.91
CA GLU A 533 -22.96 -5.81 -2.00
C GLU A 533 -24.39 -6.32 -1.74
N GLY A 534 -24.71 -6.68 -0.49
CA GLY A 534 -26.06 -7.05 -0.07
C GLY A 534 -27.09 -5.96 -0.39
N ALA A 535 -26.81 -4.72 0.02
CA ALA A 535 -27.66 -3.57 -0.24
C ALA A 535 -27.86 -3.31 -1.74
N LEU A 536 -26.80 -3.44 -2.54
CA LEU A 536 -26.86 -3.17 -3.98
C LEU A 536 -27.55 -4.26 -4.79
N ILE A 537 -27.60 -5.50 -4.29
CA ILE A 537 -28.10 -6.66 -5.03
C ILE A 537 -29.50 -7.10 -4.55
N SER A 538 -29.92 -6.75 -3.33
CA SER A 538 -31.20 -7.20 -2.74
C SER A 538 -32.40 -7.00 -3.67
N ALA A 539 -32.59 -5.79 -4.21
CA ALA A 539 -33.70 -5.51 -5.13
C ALA A 539 -33.68 -6.39 -6.39
N TYR A 540 -32.49 -6.72 -6.90
CA TYR A 540 -32.32 -7.56 -8.08
C TYR A 540 -32.57 -9.05 -7.80
N LYS A 541 -32.30 -9.52 -6.57
CA LYS A 541 -32.59 -10.90 -6.14
C LYS A 541 -34.09 -11.13 -5.95
N GLU A 542 -34.83 -10.09 -5.56
CA GLU A 542 -36.27 -10.16 -5.33
C GLU A 542 -37.10 -10.00 -6.62
N ALA A 543 -36.54 -9.35 -7.64
CA ALA A 543 -37.22 -9.12 -8.91
C ALA A 543 -37.35 -10.42 -9.73
N SER A 544 -38.54 -10.68 -10.26
CA SER A 544 -38.80 -11.84 -11.13
C SER A 544 -38.35 -11.60 -12.59
N SER A 545 -38.29 -10.33 -13.00
CA SER A 545 -37.81 -9.89 -14.30
C SER A 545 -37.19 -8.48 -14.19
N LYS A 546 -36.59 -7.97 -15.27
CA LYS A 546 -36.07 -6.59 -15.30
C LYS A 546 -37.18 -5.54 -15.15
N ASP A 547 -38.39 -5.86 -15.62
CA ASP A 547 -39.53 -4.95 -15.61
C ASP A 547 -40.21 -4.87 -14.23
N ASP A 548 -39.97 -5.88 -13.37
CA ASP A 548 -40.49 -5.95 -11.99
C ASP A 548 -39.52 -5.33 -10.96
N LEU A 549 -38.47 -4.65 -11.40
CA LEU A 549 -37.45 -4.10 -10.51
C LEU A 549 -38.01 -2.92 -9.69
N ASP A 550 -38.01 -3.07 -8.36
CA ASP A 550 -38.38 -2.01 -7.43
C ASP A 550 -37.25 -0.95 -7.35
N TRP A 551 -37.43 0.14 -8.10
CA TRP A 551 -36.45 1.22 -8.18
C TRP A 551 -36.28 2.00 -6.87
N ASP A 552 -37.29 2.02 -6.00
CA ASP A 552 -37.16 2.66 -4.69
C ASP A 552 -36.25 1.84 -3.79
N LYS A 553 -36.36 0.50 -3.83
CA LYS A 553 -35.39 -0.39 -3.18
C LYS A 553 -33.98 -0.28 -3.76
N VAL A 554 -33.84 -0.15 -5.09
CA VAL A 554 -32.52 0.06 -5.72
C VAL A 554 -31.87 1.37 -5.21
N LYS A 555 -32.63 2.47 -5.20
CA LYS A 555 -32.15 3.77 -4.69
C LYS A 555 -31.84 3.71 -3.18
N LEU A 556 -32.63 2.98 -2.41
CA LEU A 556 -32.35 2.72 -0.99
C LEU A 556 -31.02 1.98 -0.82
N GLY A 557 -30.79 0.93 -1.61
CA GLY A 557 -29.52 0.19 -1.60
C GLY A 557 -28.31 1.08 -1.95
N TRP A 558 -28.45 2.00 -2.91
CA TRP A 558 -27.41 2.99 -3.21
C TRP A 558 -27.13 3.93 -2.04
N LYS A 559 -28.19 4.40 -1.37
CA LYS A 559 -28.07 5.27 -0.19
C LYS A 559 -27.32 4.55 0.94
N GLU A 560 -27.74 3.33 1.27
CA GLU A 560 -27.12 2.52 2.33
C GLU A 560 -25.65 2.21 2.02
N ALA A 561 -25.34 1.84 0.77
CA ALA A 561 -23.98 1.57 0.33
C ALA A 561 -23.05 2.78 0.47
N ARG A 562 -23.52 3.98 0.07
CA ARG A 562 -22.76 5.24 0.18
C ARG A 562 -22.48 5.60 1.63
N VAL A 563 -23.51 5.65 2.48
CA VAL A 563 -23.40 6.00 3.90
C VAL A 563 -22.45 5.04 4.61
N LYS A 564 -22.57 3.73 4.32
CA LYS A 564 -21.69 2.70 4.89
C LYS A 564 -20.24 2.91 4.48
N LEU A 565 -19.97 3.07 3.17
CA LEU A 565 -18.61 3.26 2.67
C LEU A 565 -17.99 4.55 3.23
N HIS A 566 -18.74 5.65 3.26
CA HIS A 566 -18.29 6.92 3.81
C HIS A 566 -17.99 6.81 5.32
N THR A 567 -18.82 6.11 6.09
CA THR A 567 -18.59 5.90 7.53
C THR A 567 -17.24 5.23 7.79
N ILE A 568 -16.95 4.14 7.06
CA ILE A 568 -15.67 3.44 7.20
C ILE A 568 -14.50 4.30 6.69
N LEU A 569 -14.67 4.99 5.56
CA LEU A 569 -13.65 5.90 5.03
C LEU A 569 -13.27 7.00 6.03
N ARG A 570 -14.24 7.56 6.75
CA ARG A 570 -13.98 8.57 7.80
C ARG A 570 -13.14 7.99 8.94
N MET A 571 -13.44 6.77 9.37
CA MET A 571 -12.65 6.07 10.40
C MET A 571 -11.23 5.75 9.93
N VAL A 572 -11.11 5.32 8.68
CA VAL A 572 -9.84 5.08 7.99
C VAL A 572 -8.98 6.35 7.92
N ASN A 573 -9.57 7.51 7.64
CA ASN A 573 -8.84 8.78 7.49
C ASN A 573 -8.38 9.40 8.82
N GLU A 574 -9.02 9.04 9.93
CA GLU A 574 -8.69 9.53 11.27
C GLU A 574 -8.29 8.35 12.20
N PRO A 575 -7.24 7.57 11.87
CA PRO A 575 -6.94 6.33 12.57
C PRO A 575 -6.51 6.57 14.02
N TYR A 576 -5.97 7.75 14.33
CA TYR A 576 -5.51 8.11 15.67
C TYR A 576 -6.61 8.69 16.57
N LYS A 577 -7.78 9.03 16.01
CA LYS A 577 -8.89 9.59 16.77
C LYS A 577 -9.52 8.54 17.68
N LYS A 578 -9.86 8.96 18.90
CA LYS A 578 -10.67 8.14 19.79
C LYS A 578 -12.13 8.19 19.33
N TRP A 579 -12.66 7.05 18.90
CA TRP A 579 -14.06 6.92 18.50
C TRP A 579 -14.94 6.67 19.73
N GLU A 580 -16.04 7.41 19.88
CA GLU A 580 -17.00 7.21 20.96
C GLU A 580 -17.96 6.06 20.61
N GLY A 581 -18.00 5.04 21.45
CA GLY A 581 -18.80 3.84 21.24
C GLY A 581 -17.98 2.63 20.81
N ASP A 582 -18.67 1.51 20.64
CA ASP A 582 -18.08 0.26 20.20
C ASP A 582 -17.76 0.35 18.70
N VAL A 583 -16.49 0.17 18.32
CA VAL A 583 -16.03 0.24 16.92
C VAL A 583 -16.82 -0.74 16.06
N GLU A 584 -17.19 -1.91 16.58
CA GLU A 584 -18.04 -2.87 15.86
C GLU A 584 -19.39 -2.25 15.55
N LYS A 585 -20.04 -1.62 16.53
CA LYS A 585 -21.34 -0.95 16.34
C LYS A 585 -21.25 0.26 15.42
N LEU A 586 -20.18 1.05 15.52
CA LEU A 586 -19.93 2.18 14.63
C LEU A 586 -19.71 1.74 13.19
N CYS A 587 -18.99 0.64 13.03
CA CYS A 587 -18.85 -0.05 11.75
C CYS A 587 -20.14 -0.81 11.38
N GLY A 588 -21.24 -0.75 12.13
CA GLY A 588 -22.49 -1.46 11.83
C GLY A 588 -22.36 -2.98 11.77
N ILE A 589 -21.42 -3.56 12.54
CA ILE A 589 -21.09 -4.98 12.59
C ILE A 589 -21.81 -5.58 13.80
N GLY A 590 -22.51 -6.70 13.62
CA GLY A 590 -23.18 -7.39 14.73
C GLY A 590 -22.17 -8.03 15.69
N ASN A 591 -22.56 -8.22 16.96
CA ASN A 591 -21.73 -8.74 18.06
C ASN A 591 -21.12 -10.16 17.87
N ASN A 592 -21.13 -10.73 16.66
CA ASN A 592 -20.75 -12.12 16.39
C ASN A 592 -19.35 -12.28 15.78
N VAL A 593 -18.54 -11.22 15.67
CA VAL A 593 -17.27 -11.25 14.89
C VAL A 593 -16.00 -11.16 15.75
N ALA A 594 -16.10 -11.03 17.08
CA ALA A 594 -14.95 -11.00 18.01
C ALA A 594 -14.39 -12.39 18.42
#